data_AF-A0A4R2RGR3-F1
#
_entry.id   AF-A0A4R2RGR3-F1
#
_cell.length_a   1.000
_cell.length_b   1.000
_cell.length_c   1.000
_cell.angle_alpha   90.00
_cell.angle_beta   90.00
_cell.angle_gamma   90.00
#
_symmetry.space_group_name_H-M   'P 1'
#
loop_
_entity.id
_entity.type
_entity.pdbx_description
1 polymer ?
#
loop_
_entity_poly.entity_id
_entity_poly.type
_entity_poly.pdbx_seq_one_letter_code
_entity_poly.pdbx_strand_id
1 'polypeptide(L)'
;MTISLTSLQKITTLKNRITQQATWEYAESKRKLDAEYDKLYTLAEQHDAAKVEMHQATSERISSQHLHAWTLYLSAQQLQMLQQAQAIAEQKVDCEDKQDRLKGRFLDEQMWSKLQEKRRVEVQVQLDRQAQEALDEAAAVLRSRAGR
;
A
#
# COMPACT_ATOMS: atom_id res chain seq x y z
N MET A 1 33.90 5.83 0.94
CA MET A 1 33.51 4.45 0.60
C MET A 1 32.63 4.49 -0.65
N THR A 2 33.13 4.06 -1.80
CA THR A 2 32.35 4.00 -3.03
C THR A 2 31.53 2.71 -3.04
N ILE A 3 30.20 2.83 -3.01
CA ILE A 3 29.32 1.67 -3.15
C ILE A 3 29.46 1.14 -4.58
N SER A 4 29.73 -0.16 -4.74
CA SER A 4 29.82 -0.77 -6.06
C SER A 4 28.44 -0.78 -6.74
N LEU A 5 28.43 -0.70 -8.09
CA LEU A 5 27.21 -0.75 -8.87
C LEU A 5 26.41 -2.05 -8.62
N THR A 6 27.11 -3.16 -8.41
CA THR A 6 26.51 -4.47 -8.08
C THR A 6 25.84 -4.47 -6.71
N SER A 7 26.43 -3.83 -5.71
CA SER A 7 25.79 -3.66 -4.39
C SER A 7 24.57 -2.75 -4.47
N LEU A 8 24.63 -1.66 -5.24
CA LEU A 8 23.46 -0.80 -5.49
C LEU A 8 22.33 -1.55 -6.18
N GLN A 9 22.62 -2.34 -7.22
CA GLN A 9 21.61 -3.18 -7.89
C GLN A 9 20.90 -4.13 -6.91
N LYS A 10 21.65 -4.79 -6.03
CA LYS A 10 21.09 -5.67 -4.99
C LYS A 10 20.19 -4.89 -4.03
N ILE A 11 20.66 -3.73 -3.57
CA ILE A 11 19.87 -2.87 -2.65
C ILE A 11 18.58 -2.41 -3.32
N THR A 12 18.63 -1.87 -4.54
CA THR A 12 17.42 -1.43 -5.26
C THR A 12 16.44 -2.59 -5.47
N THR A 13 16.94 -3.78 -5.79
CA THR A 13 16.09 -4.98 -5.94
C THR A 13 15.39 -5.35 -4.63
N LEU A 14 16.11 -5.31 -3.50
CA LEU A 14 15.52 -5.54 -2.18
C LEU A 14 14.50 -4.48 -1.82
N LYS A 15 14.78 -3.20 -2.12
CA LYS A 15 13.86 -2.09 -1.85
C LYS A 15 12.57 -2.22 -2.64
N ASN A 16 12.66 -2.57 -3.93
CA ASN A 16 11.49 -2.83 -4.76
C ASN A 16 10.64 -3.98 -4.20
N ARG A 17 11.26 -5.09 -3.76
CA ARG A 17 10.54 -6.19 -3.08
C ARG A 17 9.83 -5.74 -1.81
N ILE A 18 10.47 -4.91 -0.99
CA ILE A 18 9.86 -4.37 0.24
C ILE A 18 8.67 -3.46 -0.11
N THR A 19 8.77 -2.61 -1.13
CA THR A 19 7.64 -1.80 -1.61
C THR A 19 6.50 -2.67 -2.12
N GLN A 20 6.80 -3.70 -2.92
CA GLN A 20 5.78 -4.64 -3.38
C GLN A 20 5.07 -5.30 -2.21
N GLN A 21 5.81 -5.80 -1.22
CA GLN A 21 5.22 -6.36 0.00
C GLN A 21 4.31 -5.36 0.72
N ALA A 22 4.76 -4.12 0.91
CA ALA A 22 3.94 -3.08 1.53
C ALA A 22 2.65 -2.78 0.73
N THR A 23 2.72 -2.85 -0.61
CA THR A 23 1.54 -2.71 -1.48
C THR A 23 0.55 -3.85 -1.27
N TRP A 24 1.03 -5.09 -1.14
CA TRP A 24 0.18 -6.24 -0.84
C TRP A 24 -0.49 -6.10 0.53
N GLU A 25 0.27 -5.74 1.57
CA GLU A 25 -0.25 -5.53 2.93
C GLU A 25 -1.33 -4.44 2.99
N TYR A 26 -1.11 -3.32 2.28
CA TYR A 26 -2.10 -2.25 2.17
C TYR A 26 -3.36 -2.71 1.43
N ALA A 27 -3.20 -3.39 0.28
CA ALA A 27 -4.33 -3.90 -0.49
C ALA A 27 -5.16 -4.92 0.31
N GLU A 28 -4.51 -5.78 1.09
CA GLU A 28 -5.19 -6.72 1.99
C GLU A 28 -5.95 -6.01 3.10
N SER A 29 -5.34 -5.02 3.76
CA SER A 29 -6.01 -4.23 4.81
C SER A 29 -7.22 -3.48 4.26
N LYS A 30 -7.10 -2.91 3.05
CA LYS A 30 -8.22 -2.26 2.37
C LYS A 30 -9.36 -3.23 2.09
N ARG A 31 -9.07 -4.43 1.59
CA ARG A 31 -10.10 -5.47 1.37
C ARG A 31 -10.82 -5.86 2.67
N LYS A 32 -10.09 -5.94 3.79
CA LYS A 32 -10.69 -6.19 5.11
C LYS A 32 -11.61 -5.06 5.51
N LEU A 33 -11.18 -3.80 5.34
CA LEU A 33 -12.01 -2.63 5.62
C LEU A 33 -13.30 -2.63 4.78
N ASP A 34 -13.19 -2.89 3.47
CA ASP A 34 -14.34 -2.97 2.58
C ASP A 34 -15.32 -4.08 3.03
N ALA A 35 -14.80 -5.26 3.43
CA ALA A 35 -15.62 -6.34 3.96
C ALA A 35 -16.32 -5.98 5.29
N GLU A 36 -15.69 -5.20 6.17
CA GLU A 36 -16.34 -4.71 7.39
C GLU A 36 -17.45 -3.68 7.07
N TYR A 37 -17.27 -2.85 6.05
CA TYR A 37 -18.34 -1.97 5.54
C TYR A 37 -19.52 -2.75 4.97
N ASP A 38 -19.26 -3.80 4.17
CA ASP A 38 -20.31 -4.64 3.59
C ASP A 38 -21.15 -5.34 4.69
N LYS A 39 -20.49 -5.79 5.77
CA LYS A 39 -21.18 -6.33 6.94
C LYS A 39 -22.08 -5.29 7.62
N LEU A 40 -21.59 -4.07 7.81
CA LEU A 40 -22.39 -3.00 8.41
C LEU A 40 -23.60 -2.65 7.54
N TYR A 41 -23.38 -2.57 6.22
CA TYR A 41 -24.44 -2.31 5.25
C TYR A 41 -25.53 -3.39 5.33
N THR A 42 -25.13 -4.66 5.34
CA THR A 42 -26.06 -5.80 5.49
C THR A 42 -26.83 -5.74 6.82
N LEU A 43 -26.16 -5.41 7.93
CA LEU A 43 -26.82 -5.25 9.24
C LEU A 43 -27.82 -4.09 9.24
N ALA A 44 -27.50 -2.99 8.58
CA ALA A 44 -28.39 -1.84 8.45
C ALA A 44 -29.65 -2.19 7.66
N GLU A 45 -29.50 -2.88 6.52
CA GLU A 45 -30.64 -3.37 5.73
C GLU A 45 -31.53 -4.32 6.53
N GLN A 46 -30.94 -5.26 7.27
CA GLN A 46 -31.68 -6.20 8.12
C GLN A 46 -32.43 -5.48 9.24
N HIS A 47 -31.82 -4.46 9.86
CA HIS A 47 -32.46 -3.68 10.91
C HIS A 47 -33.61 -2.82 10.37
N ASP A 48 -33.46 -2.23 9.18
CA ASP A 48 -34.54 -1.47 8.55
C ASP A 48 -35.70 -2.38 8.10
N ALA A 49 -35.39 -3.57 7.57
CA ALA A 49 -36.41 -4.59 7.29
C ALA A 49 -37.17 -5.02 8.56
N ALA A 50 -36.44 -5.30 9.64
CA ALA A 50 -37.04 -5.67 10.93
C ALA A 50 -37.93 -4.57 11.52
N LYS A 51 -37.59 -3.29 11.32
CA LYS A 51 -38.47 -2.17 11.70
C LYS A 51 -39.76 -2.17 10.91
N VAL A 52 -39.69 -2.40 9.60
CA VAL A 52 -40.89 -2.49 8.75
C VAL A 52 -41.79 -3.65 9.19
N GLU A 53 -41.20 -4.81 9.47
CA GLU A 53 -41.93 -5.98 9.98
C GLU A 53 -42.56 -5.70 11.36
N MET A 54 -41.84 -5.07 12.29
CA MET A 54 -42.40 -4.66 13.58
C MET A 54 -43.58 -3.70 13.40
N HIS A 55 -43.50 -2.74 12.48
CA HIS A 55 -44.59 -1.81 12.19
C HIS A 55 -45.82 -2.54 11.63
N GLN A 56 -45.63 -3.48 10.71
CA GLN A 56 -46.71 -4.31 10.18
C GLN A 56 -47.34 -5.17 11.27
N ALA A 57 -46.54 -5.88 12.06
CA ALA A 57 -47.02 -6.70 13.18
C ALA A 57 -47.78 -5.86 14.22
N THR A 58 -47.32 -4.64 14.50
CA THR A 58 -48.02 -3.72 15.40
C THR A 58 -49.39 -3.31 14.85
N SER A 59 -49.50 -3.12 13.53
CA SER A 59 -50.78 -2.82 12.87
C SER A 59 -51.78 -3.97 12.97
N GLU A 60 -51.30 -5.22 13.07
CA GLU A 60 -52.09 -6.45 13.23
C GLU A 60 -52.48 -6.73 14.70
N ARG A 61 -52.20 -5.81 15.63
CA ARG A 61 -52.53 -5.92 17.06
C ARG A 61 -51.87 -7.11 17.75
N ILE A 62 -50.56 -7.28 17.54
CA ILE A 62 -49.75 -8.25 18.31
C ILE A 62 -49.85 -8.02 19.82
N SER A 63 -49.64 -9.10 20.58
CA SER A 63 -49.57 -9.03 22.04
C SER A 63 -48.40 -8.15 22.52
N SER A 64 -48.54 -7.59 23.73
CA SER A 64 -47.47 -6.82 24.38
C SER A 64 -46.16 -7.61 24.53
N GLN A 65 -46.22 -8.93 24.76
CA GLN A 65 -45.03 -9.78 24.85
C GLN A 65 -44.27 -9.85 23.51
N HIS A 66 -44.99 -9.96 22.40
CA HIS A 66 -44.38 -9.96 21.07
C HIS A 66 -43.78 -8.60 20.72
N LEU A 67 -44.45 -7.50 21.08
CA LEU A 67 -43.90 -6.16 20.91
C LEU A 67 -42.63 -5.95 21.73
N HIS A 68 -42.59 -6.46 22.97
CA HIS A 68 -41.39 -6.41 23.80
C HIS A 68 -40.23 -7.21 23.19
N ALA A 69 -40.50 -8.40 22.64
CA ALA A 69 -39.49 -9.20 21.95
C ALA A 69 -38.89 -8.47 20.74
N TRP A 70 -39.73 -7.79 19.93
CA TRP A 70 -39.27 -6.94 18.82
C TRP A 70 -38.36 -5.80 19.27
N THR A 71 -38.73 -5.10 20.35
CA THR A 71 -37.91 -4.01 20.90
C THR A 71 -36.54 -4.52 21.36
N LEU A 72 -36.49 -5.67 22.03
CA LEU A 72 -35.23 -6.29 22.44
C LEU A 72 -34.38 -6.67 21.22
N TYR A 73 -34.99 -7.29 20.21
CA TYR A 73 -34.29 -7.66 18.98
C TYR A 73 -33.68 -6.46 18.26
N LEU A 74 -34.46 -5.40 18.02
CA LEU A 74 -33.97 -4.18 17.39
C LEU A 74 -32.87 -3.50 18.20
N SER A 75 -32.99 -3.47 19.53
CA SER A 75 -31.92 -2.93 20.39
C SER A 75 -30.62 -3.74 20.30
N ALA A 76 -30.72 -5.07 20.18
CA ALA A 76 -29.56 -5.94 20.02
C ALA A 76 -28.88 -5.72 18.66
N GLN A 77 -29.65 -5.57 17.58
CA GLN A 77 -29.13 -5.22 16.26
C GLN A 77 -28.43 -3.85 16.27
N GLN A 78 -29.00 -2.84 16.93
CA GLN A 78 -28.35 -1.53 17.06
C GLN A 78 -27.01 -1.62 17.78
N LEU A 79 -26.93 -2.40 18.86
CA LEU A 79 -25.68 -2.63 19.57
C LEU A 79 -24.65 -3.34 18.67
N GLN A 80 -25.08 -4.31 17.88
CA GLN A 80 -24.22 -4.99 16.92
C GLN A 80 -23.70 -4.04 15.82
N MET A 81 -24.56 -3.14 15.30
CA MET A 81 -24.15 -2.12 14.34
C MET A 81 -23.12 -1.14 14.93
N LEU A 82 -23.29 -0.74 16.20
CA LEU A 82 -22.32 0.11 16.90
C LEU A 82 -20.96 -0.59 17.08
N GLN A 83 -20.96 -1.88 17.47
CA GLN A 83 -19.74 -2.68 17.55
C GLN A 83 -19.05 -2.81 16.19
N GLN A 84 -19.83 -3.04 15.13
CA GLN A 84 -19.33 -3.12 13.76
C GLN A 84 -18.73 -1.77 13.30
N ALA A 85 -19.37 -0.65 13.65
CA ALA A 85 -18.83 0.68 13.36
C ALA A 85 -17.51 0.95 14.08
N GLN A 86 -17.36 0.47 15.32
CA GLN A 86 -16.08 0.54 16.03
C GLN A 86 -15.00 -0.32 15.34
N ALA A 87 -15.33 -1.55 14.92
CA ALA A 87 -14.40 -2.40 14.19
C ALA A 87 -13.93 -1.74 12.87
N ILE A 88 -14.83 -1.07 12.15
CA ILE A 88 -14.49 -0.27 10.97
C ILE A 88 -13.52 0.86 11.33
N ALA A 89 -13.75 1.58 12.43
CA ALA A 89 -12.87 2.65 12.87
C ALA A 89 -11.46 2.13 13.17
N GLU A 90 -11.34 1.01 13.88
CA GLU A 90 -10.06 0.36 14.17
C GLU A 90 -9.36 -0.11 12.88
N GLN A 91 -10.09 -0.75 11.98
CA GLN A 91 -9.55 -1.23 10.70
C GLN A 91 -9.14 -0.08 9.77
N LYS A 92 -9.82 1.07 9.86
CA LYS A 92 -9.46 2.27 9.11
C LYS A 92 -8.10 2.82 9.56
N VAL A 93 -7.85 2.87 10.87
CA VAL A 93 -6.54 3.28 11.41
C VAL A 93 -5.43 2.34 10.93
N ASP A 94 -5.64 1.02 10.97
CA ASP A 94 -4.67 0.04 10.43
C ASP A 94 -4.40 0.25 8.93
N CYS A 95 -5.44 0.59 8.16
CA CYS A 95 -5.31 0.87 6.73
C CYS A 95 -4.51 2.15 6.46
N GLU A 96 -4.75 3.21 7.23
CA GLU A 96 -4.01 4.48 7.18
C GLU A 96 -2.53 4.27 7.55
N ASP A 97 -2.25 3.54 8.63
CA ASP A 97 -0.89 3.19 9.03
C ASP A 97 -0.13 2.43 7.94
N LYS A 98 -0.78 1.45 7.29
CA LYS A 98 -0.18 0.71 6.18
C LYS A 98 0.01 1.58 4.94
N GLN A 99 -0.90 2.49 4.67
CA GLN A 99 -0.76 3.46 3.58
C GLN A 99 0.45 4.36 3.79
N ASP A 100 0.66 4.86 5.02
CA ASP A 100 1.78 5.72 5.33
C ASP A 100 3.12 4.98 5.31
N ARG A 101 3.15 3.72 5.77
CA ARG A 101 4.30 2.83 5.57
C ARG A 101 4.62 2.66 4.09
N LEU A 102 3.62 2.40 3.25
CA LEU A 102 3.79 2.26 1.80
C LEU A 102 4.38 3.53 1.18
N LYS A 103 3.86 4.72 1.52
CA LYS A 103 4.43 6.00 1.07
C LYS A 103 5.90 6.11 1.43
N GLY A 104 6.27 5.78 2.67
CA GLY A 104 7.65 5.78 3.13
C GLY A 104 8.55 4.82 2.34
N ARG A 105 8.08 3.60 2.07
CA ARG A 105 8.82 2.60 1.25
C ARG A 105 9.00 3.07 -0.19
N PHE A 106 7.98 3.67 -0.78
CA PHE A 106 8.04 4.18 -2.14
C PHE A 106 9.06 5.30 -2.29
N LEU A 107 9.12 6.24 -1.33
CA LEU A 107 10.13 7.31 -1.32
C LEU A 107 11.55 6.76 -1.19
N ASP A 108 11.74 5.77 -0.31
CA ASP A 108 13.03 5.08 -0.14
C ASP A 108 13.44 4.39 -1.44
N GLU A 109 12.56 3.60 -2.08
CA GLU A 109 12.83 2.98 -3.38
C GLU A 109 13.21 3.99 -4.47
N GLN A 110 12.51 5.13 -4.55
CA GLN A 110 12.85 6.20 -5.49
C GLN A 110 14.24 6.78 -5.23
N MET A 111 14.61 6.97 -3.96
CA MET A 111 15.94 7.46 -3.59
C MET A 111 17.02 6.48 -4.07
N TRP A 112 16.85 5.18 -3.81
CA TRP A 112 17.81 4.15 -4.24
C TRP A 112 17.89 4.03 -5.76
N SER A 113 16.76 4.15 -6.46
CA SER A 113 16.73 4.16 -7.92
C SER A 113 17.48 5.36 -8.50
N LYS A 114 17.30 6.55 -7.92
CA LYS A 114 18.05 7.76 -8.31
C LYS A 114 19.55 7.62 -8.05
N LEU A 115 19.94 7.03 -6.91
CA LEU A 115 21.35 6.78 -6.60
C LEU A 115 21.98 5.78 -7.56
N GLN A 116 21.25 4.71 -7.89
CA GLN A 116 21.70 3.72 -8.87
C GLN A 116 21.92 4.35 -10.24
N GLU A 117 20.99 5.21 -10.69
CA GLU A 117 21.11 5.89 -11.98
C GLU A 117 22.29 6.85 -12.01
N LYS A 118 22.47 7.68 -10.97
CA LYS A 118 23.66 8.54 -10.85
C LYS A 118 24.94 7.73 -10.93
N ARG A 119 25.01 6.58 -10.25
CA ARG A 119 26.20 5.73 -10.27
C ARG A 119 26.46 5.13 -11.65
N ARG A 120 25.41 4.77 -12.40
CA ARG A 120 25.56 4.30 -13.79
C ARG A 120 26.16 5.37 -14.68
N VAL A 121 25.65 6.60 -14.58
CA VAL A 121 26.17 7.75 -15.33
C VAL A 121 27.64 8.02 -14.97
N GLU A 122 27.99 8.02 -13.67
CA GLU A 122 29.38 8.20 -13.23
C GLU A 122 30.32 7.14 -13.81
N VAL A 123 29.91 5.87 -13.79
CA VAL A 123 30.71 4.77 -14.35
C VAL A 123 30.85 4.92 -15.87
N GLN A 124 29.79 5.31 -16.57
CA GLN A 124 29.85 5.54 -18.02
C GLN A 124 30.83 6.67 -18.36
N VAL A 125 30.74 7.81 -17.67
CA VAL A 125 31.66 8.95 -17.86
C VAL A 125 33.11 8.55 -17.59
N GLN A 126 33.35 7.70 -16.58
CA GLN A 126 34.69 7.18 -16.29
C GLN A 126 35.22 6.29 -17.42
N LEU A 127 34.38 5.40 -17.97
CA LEU A 127 34.75 4.54 -19.09
C LEU A 127 35.03 5.35 -20.37
N ASP A 128 34.19 6.34 -20.68
CA ASP A 128 34.36 7.20 -21.85
C ASP A 128 35.65 8.01 -21.76
N ARG A 129 35.97 8.52 -20.56
CA ARG A 129 37.24 9.22 -20.30
C ARG A 129 38.45 8.30 -20.48
N GLN A 130 38.41 7.08 -19.94
CA GLN A 130 39.49 6.11 -20.10
C GLN A 130 39.68 5.70 -21.56
N ALA A 131 38.59 5.54 -22.31
CA ALA A 131 38.65 5.26 -23.75
C ALA A 131 39.29 6.42 -24.51
N GLN A 132 38.94 7.67 -24.18
CA GLN A 132 39.53 8.86 -24.80
C GLN A 132 41.02 8.98 -24.50
N GLU A 133 41.43 8.80 -23.23
CA GLU A 133 42.83 8.81 -22.82
C GLU A 133 43.64 7.74 -23.60
N ALA A 134 43.10 6.53 -23.76
CA ALA A 134 43.75 5.48 -24.55
C ALA A 134 43.87 5.80 -26.05
N LEU A 135 42.87 6.47 -26.64
CA LEU A 135 42.93 6.94 -28.04
C LEU A 135 43.99 8.03 -28.22
N ASP A 136 44.09 8.95 -27.27
CA ASP A 136 45.06 10.05 -27.30
C ASP A 136 46.50 9.51 -27.16
N GLU A 137 46.72 8.53 -26.29
CA GLU A 137 48.00 7.82 -26.17
C GLU A 137 48.38 7.10 -27.47
N ALA A 138 47.45 6.35 -28.06
CA ALA A 138 47.69 5.66 -29.33
C ALA A 138 48.04 6.64 -30.46
N ALA A 139 47.33 7.77 -30.53
CA ALA A 139 47.61 8.82 -31.49
C ALA A 139 48.99 9.47 -31.26
N ALA A 140 49.40 9.69 -30.01
CA ALA A 140 50.74 10.19 -29.68
C ALA A 140 51.85 9.21 -30.10
N VAL A 141 51.67 7.91 -29.86
CA VAL A 141 52.60 6.86 -30.29
C VAL A 141 52.73 6.83 -31.81
N LEU A 142 51.62 6.91 -32.55
CA LEU A 142 51.65 6.94 -34.02
C LEU A 142 52.38 8.18 -34.56
N ARG A 143 52.10 9.37 -33.99
CA ARG A 143 52.79 10.61 -34.37
C ARG A 143 54.29 10.55 -34.12
N SER A 144 54.72 10.00 -32.98
CA SER A 144 56.14 9.83 -32.65
C SER A 144 56.87 8.76 -33.48
N ARG A 145 56.13 7.83 -34.10
CA ARG A 145 56.66 6.87 -35.08
C ARG A 145 56.74 7.44 -36.49
N ALA A 146 55.78 8.27 -36.90
CA ALA A 146 55.77 8.89 -38.23
C ALA A 146 56.74 10.07 -38.36
N GLY A 147 57.16 10.69 -37.24
CA GLY A 147 58.18 11.74 -37.19
C GLY A 147 59.63 11.25 -37.09
N ARG A 148 59.86 9.93 -37.21
CA ARG A 148 61.18 9.30 -37.38
C ARG A 148 61.31 8.77 -38.80
#